data_AF-A0A0F9E4H1-F1
#
_entry.id   AF-A0A0F9E4H1-F1
#
_cell.length_a   1.000
_cell.length_b   1.000
_cell.length_c   1.000
_cell.angle_alpha   90.00
_cell.angle_beta   90.00
_cell.angle_gamma   90.00
#
_symmetry.space_group_name_H-M   'P 1'
#
loop_
_entity.id
_entity.type
_entity.pdbx_description
1 polymer ?
#
loop_
_entity_poly.entity_id
_entity_poly.type
_entity_poly.pdbx_seq_one_letter_code
_entity_poly.pdbx_strand_id
1 'polypeptide(L)'
;MIFQAYQTFTEFNNTGLAGLFLYPPSIWGGFIPLLLSALFLIVMMATLFGQQRTTGKSDFKVSFAVSGFFTVAVAFVMTLVPGLIDSPTLGIVIVVAIIGAILLLTSGDSP
;
A
#
# COMPACT_ATOMS: atom_id res chain seq x y z
N MET A 1 12.97 3.03 29.91
CA MET A 1 11.72 3.76 29.58
C MET A 1 12.16 5.06 28.91
N ILE A 2 12.17 5.09 27.56
CA ILE A 2 12.63 6.26 26.82
C ILE A 2 11.42 7.19 26.69
N PHE A 3 11.48 8.36 27.33
CA PHE A 3 10.56 9.45 27.09
C PHE A 3 10.77 9.92 25.64
N GLN A 4 9.91 9.52 24.71
CA GLN A 4 9.83 10.21 23.42
C GLN A 4 9.21 11.57 23.69
N ALA A 5 9.99 12.63 23.51
CA ALA A 5 9.46 13.98 23.45
C ALA A 5 8.47 14.04 22.28
N TYR A 6 7.18 14.16 22.58
CA TYR A 6 6.15 14.34 21.57
C TYR A 6 6.38 15.70 20.90
N GLN A 7 6.76 15.68 19.62
CA GLN A 7 6.76 16.91 18.82
C GLN A 7 5.31 17.35 18.61
N THR A 8 5.03 18.62 18.94
CA THR A 8 3.68 19.16 18.80
C THR A 8 3.35 19.40 17.32
N PHE A 9 2.06 19.43 16.99
CA PHE A 9 1.58 19.76 15.63
C PHE A 9 2.20 21.05 15.06
N THR A 10 2.54 22.01 15.94
CA THR A 10 3.21 23.26 15.57
C THR A 10 4.60 23.05 15.00
N GLU A 11 5.36 22.07 15.52
CA GLU A 11 6.71 21.75 15.02
C GLU A 11 6.65 21.08 13.65
N PHE A 12 5.67 20.18 13.43
CA PHE A 12 5.44 19.55 12.13
C PHE A 12 4.88 20.50 11.08
N ASN A 13 4.04 21.47 11.45
CA ASN A 13 3.48 22.45 10.51
C ASN A 13 4.56 23.33 9.85
N ASN A 14 5.71 23.52 10.51
CA ASN A 14 6.84 24.25 9.95
C ASN A 14 7.65 23.45 8.90
N THR A 15 7.36 22.16 8.72
CA THR A 15 8.05 21.28 7.74
C THR A 15 7.27 21.12 6.43
N GLY A 16 6.16 21.84 6.26
CA GLY A 16 5.33 21.82 5.05
C GLY A 16 4.46 20.57 4.90
N LEU A 17 3.94 20.31 3.69
CA LEU A 17 3.06 19.17 3.40
C LEU A 17 3.68 17.82 3.77
N ALA A 18 5.00 17.67 3.64
CA ALA A 18 5.73 16.46 4.02
C ALA A 18 5.60 16.16 5.52
N GLY A 19 5.63 17.20 6.36
CA GLY A 19 5.44 17.08 7.81
C GLY A 19 4.10 16.46 8.20
N LEU A 20 3.04 16.78 7.47
CA LEU A 20 1.72 16.23 7.70
C LEU A 20 1.69 14.70 7.48
N PHE A 21 2.45 14.20 6.51
CA PHE A 21 2.52 12.77 6.22
C PHE A 21 3.48 12.01 7.14
N LEU A 22 4.45 12.69 7.74
CA LEU A 22 5.41 12.10 8.68
C LEU A 22 4.88 12.05 10.12
N TYR A 23 3.89 12.88 10.48
CA TYR A 23 3.33 12.91 11.83
C TYR A 23 2.67 11.57 12.25
N PRO A 24 1.73 10.98 11.49
CA PRO A 24 1.12 9.70 11.88
C PRO A 24 2.11 8.54 12.07
N PRO A 25 3.09 8.29 11.16
CA PRO A 25 4.08 7.24 11.39
C PRO A 25 5.04 7.54 12.54
N SER A 26 5.27 8.82 12.88
CA SER A 26 6.08 9.19 14.05
C SER A 26 5.42 8.83 15.40
N ILE A 27 4.08 8.76 15.45
CA ILE A 27 3.34 8.29 16.62
C ILE A 27 3.23 6.78 16.64
N TRP A 28 2.94 6.18 15.48
CA TRP A 28 2.77 4.73 15.35
C TRP A 28 3.33 4.21 14.03
N GLY A 29 4.42 3.45 14.12
CA GLY A 29 5.11 2.87 12.94
C GLY A 29 4.26 1.89 12.12
N GLY A 30 3.09 1.47 12.62
CA GLY A 30 2.15 0.63 11.87
C GLY A 30 1.23 1.41 10.90
N PHE A 31 1.23 2.73 10.93
CA PHE A 31 0.30 3.56 10.14
C PHE A 31 0.44 3.34 8.63
N ILE A 32 1.67 3.35 8.12
CA ILE A 32 1.94 3.24 6.68
C ILE A 32 1.61 1.84 6.12
N PRO A 33 2.01 0.73 6.78
CA PRO A 33 1.52 -0.60 6.43
C PRO A 33 -0.02 -0.71 6.42
N LEU A 34 -0.69 -0.08 7.40
CA LEU A 34 -2.14 -0.08 7.47
C LEU A 34 -2.77 0.69 6.31
N LEU A 35 -2.22 1.87 5.97
CA LEU A 35 -2.67 2.66 4.83
C LEU A 35 -2.52 1.91 3.51
N LEU A 36 -1.37 1.29 3.28
CA LEU A 36 -1.09 0.51 2.07
C LEU A 36 -1.98 -0.73 1.96
N SER A 37 -2.27 -1.40 3.09
CA SER A 37 -3.19 -2.54 3.09
C SER A 37 -4.64 -2.13 2.85
N ALA A 38 -5.08 -0.99 3.39
CA ALA A 38 -6.39 -0.43 3.07
C ALA A 38 -6.52 -0.08 1.58
N LEU A 39 -5.50 0.58 1.00
CA LEU A 39 -5.46 0.88 -0.43
C LEU A 39 -5.48 -0.39 -1.28
N PHE A 40 -4.71 -1.40 -0.90
CA PHE A 40 -4.71 -2.70 -1.57
C PHE A 40 -6.12 -3.30 -1.60
N LEU A 41 -6.82 -3.35 -0.46
CA LEU A 41 -8.17 -3.92 -0.38
C LEU A 41 -9.18 -3.12 -1.20
N ILE A 42 -9.13 -1.79 -1.15
CA ILE A 42 -10.03 -0.93 -1.93
C ILE A 42 -9.85 -1.21 -3.42
N VAL A 43 -8.60 -1.23 -3.91
CA VAL A 43 -8.30 -1.47 -5.32
C VAL A 43 -8.70 -2.88 -5.73
N MET A 44 -8.38 -3.88 -4.91
CA MET A 44 -8.73 -5.26 -5.15
C MET A 44 -10.25 -5.43 -5.30
N MET A 45 -11.03 -4.89 -4.37
CA MET A 45 -12.49 -4.94 -4.43
C MET A 45 -13.04 -4.14 -5.62
N ALA A 46 -12.48 -2.96 -5.90
CA ALA A 46 -12.87 -2.15 -7.05
C ALA A 46 -12.64 -2.90 -8.37
N THR A 47 -11.49 -3.58 -8.53
CA THR A 47 -11.21 -4.39 -9.71
C THR A 47 -12.09 -5.63 -9.78
N LEU A 48 -12.37 -6.29 -8.65
CA LEU A 48 -13.16 -7.51 -8.61
C LEU A 48 -14.63 -7.26 -8.97
N PHE A 49 -15.25 -6.23 -8.37
CA PHE A 49 -16.61 -5.82 -8.72
C PHE A 49 -16.68 -5.14 -10.10
N GLY A 50 -15.62 -4.43 -10.49
CA GLY A 50 -15.51 -3.83 -11.82
C GLY A 50 -15.50 -4.88 -12.93
N GLN A 51 -14.73 -5.97 -12.77
CA GLN A 51 -14.72 -7.11 -13.68
C GLN A 51 -16.10 -7.79 -13.73
N GLN A 52 -16.72 -8.02 -12.57
CA GLN A 52 -18.05 -8.63 -12.49
C GLN A 52 -19.10 -7.80 -13.24
N ARG A 53 -19.04 -6.47 -13.16
CA ARG A 53 -19.97 -5.58 -13.85
C ARG A 53 -19.77 -5.54 -15.37
N THR A 54 -18.53 -5.64 -15.83
CA THR A 54 -18.18 -5.45 -17.24
C THR A 54 -18.19 -6.75 -18.04
N THR A 55 -17.73 -7.85 -17.44
CA THR A 55 -17.56 -9.14 -18.12
C THR A 55 -18.53 -10.22 -17.63
N GLY A 56 -19.28 -9.95 -16.55
CA GLY A 56 -20.14 -10.94 -15.88
C GLY A 56 -19.37 -11.99 -15.09
N LYS A 57 -18.04 -11.97 -15.13
CA LYS A 57 -17.14 -12.88 -14.40
C LYS A 57 -16.21 -12.06 -13.51
N SER A 58 -15.83 -12.62 -12.37
CA SER A 58 -14.79 -12.05 -11.50
C SER A 58 -13.63 -13.03 -11.42
N ASP A 59 -12.42 -12.52 -11.66
CA ASP A 59 -11.20 -13.28 -11.42
C ASP A 59 -10.46 -12.66 -10.23
N PHE A 60 -10.47 -13.41 -9.13
CA PHE A 60 -9.77 -13.04 -7.91
C PHE A 60 -8.25 -12.93 -8.14
N LYS A 61 -7.66 -13.85 -8.89
CA LYS A 61 -6.21 -13.89 -9.11
C LYS A 61 -5.75 -12.66 -9.87
N VAL A 62 -6.49 -12.28 -10.91
CA VAL A 62 -6.23 -11.05 -11.68
C VAL A 62 -6.41 -9.82 -10.80
N SER A 63 -7.50 -9.74 -10.05
CA SER A 63 -7.78 -8.59 -9.17
C SER A 63 -6.72 -8.42 -8.08
N PHE A 64 -6.26 -9.52 -7.48
CA PHE A 64 -5.20 -9.54 -6.48
C PHE A 64 -3.84 -9.10 -7.08
N ALA A 65 -3.52 -9.54 -8.30
CA ALA A 65 -2.30 -9.13 -8.98
C ALA A 65 -2.30 -7.63 -9.28
N VAL A 66 -3.41 -7.10 -9.83
CA VAL A 66 -3.55 -5.68 -10.15
C VAL A 66 -3.46 -4.81 -8.90
N SER A 67 -4.12 -5.19 -7.80
CA SER A 67 -4.01 -4.46 -6.54
C SER A 67 -2.59 -4.52 -5.98
N GLY A 68 -1.88 -5.65 -6.10
CA GLY A 68 -0.49 -5.79 -5.68
C GLY A 68 0.45 -4.83 -6.43
N PHE A 69 0.36 -4.80 -7.77
CA PHE A 69 1.16 -3.87 -8.58
C PHE A 69 0.81 -2.41 -8.30
N PHE A 70 -0.47 -2.09 -8.13
CA PHE A 70 -0.90 -0.74 -7.80
C PHE A 70 -0.33 -0.29 -6.44
N THR A 71 -0.41 -1.14 -5.42
CA THR A 71 0.13 -0.84 -4.09
C THR A 71 1.65 -0.70 -4.12
N VAL A 72 2.37 -1.49 -4.92
CA VAL A 72 3.82 -1.28 -5.16
C VAL A 72 4.08 0.08 -5.79
N ALA A 73 3.32 0.47 -6.82
CA ALA A 73 3.50 1.76 -7.48
C ALA A 73 3.28 2.92 -6.50
N VAL A 74 2.22 2.85 -5.67
CA VAL A 74 1.97 3.85 -4.62
C VAL A 74 3.08 3.86 -3.59
N ALA A 75 3.48 2.70 -3.07
CA ALA A 75 4.57 2.57 -2.12
C ALA A 75 5.88 3.16 -2.67
N PHE A 76 6.16 2.95 -3.96
CA PHE A 76 7.33 3.50 -4.64
C PHE A 76 7.27 5.03 -4.72
N VAL A 77 6.12 5.62 -5.05
CA VAL A 77 5.95 7.09 -5.01
C VAL A 77 6.15 7.63 -3.59
N MET A 78 5.69 6.91 -2.57
CA MET A 78 5.88 7.31 -1.17
C MET A 78 7.35 7.29 -0.73
N THR A 79 8.24 6.55 -1.42
CA THR A 79 9.70 6.61 -1.15
C THR A 79 10.33 7.96 -1.49
N LEU A 80 9.67 8.78 -2.33
CA LEU A 80 10.14 10.13 -2.66
C LEU A 80 10.11 11.07 -1.44
N VAL A 81 9.32 10.74 -0.42
CA VAL A 81 9.29 11.46 0.86
C VAL A 81 10.24 10.74 1.83
N PRO A 82 11.38 11.34 2.19
CA PRO A 82 12.35 10.70 3.09
C PRO A 82 11.71 10.37 4.44
N GLY A 83 11.89 9.14 4.91
CA GLY A 83 11.38 8.68 6.20
C GLY A 83 9.88 8.36 6.25
N LEU A 84 9.18 8.38 5.10
CA LEU A 84 7.76 8.03 5.05
C LEU A 84 7.52 6.52 4.94
N ILE A 85 8.38 5.79 4.23
CA ILE A 85 8.29 4.33 4.10
C ILE A 85 9.57 3.69 4.65
N ASP A 86 9.41 2.67 5.49
CA ASP A 86 10.53 1.87 5.96
C ASP A 86 10.85 0.76 4.95
N SER A 87 12.14 0.40 4.83
CA SER A 87 12.59 -0.67 3.93
C SER A 87 11.88 -2.02 4.13
N PRO A 88 11.55 -2.47 5.36
CA PRO A 88 10.79 -3.68 5.57
C PRO A 88 9.37 -3.60 5.00
N THR A 89 8.71 -2.45 5.12
CA THR A 89 7.35 -2.25 4.58
C THR A 89 7.35 -2.32 3.06
N LEU A 90 8.32 -1.67 2.41
CA LEU A 90 8.49 -1.76 0.96
C LEU A 90 8.75 -3.20 0.51
N GLY A 91 9.61 -3.93 1.23
CA GLY A 91 9.91 -5.34 0.97
C GLY A 91 8.66 -6.22 1.02
N ILE A 92 7.81 -6.05 2.04
CA ILE A 92 6.55 -6.82 2.16
C ILE A 92 5.62 -6.54 0.98
N VAL A 93 5.45 -5.28 0.60
CA VAL A 93 4.57 -4.89 -0.52
C VAL A 93 5.07 -5.48 -1.85
N ILE A 94 6.38 -5.51 -2.06
CA ILE A 94 6.98 -6.17 -3.23
C ILE A 94 6.72 -7.68 -3.21
N VAL A 95 6.91 -8.36 -2.08
CA VAL A 95 6.64 -9.80 -1.96
C VAL A 95 5.17 -10.12 -2.26
N VAL A 96 4.23 -9.32 -1.75
CA VAL A 96 2.79 -9.47 -2.04
C VAL A 96 2.51 -9.32 -3.54
N ALA A 97 3.15 -8.35 -4.21
CA ALA A 97 3.01 -8.19 -5.65
C ALA A 97 3.62 -9.34 -6.45
N ILE A 98 4.74 -9.92 -6.01
CA ILE A 98 5.33 -11.11 -6.63
C ILE A 98 4.38 -12.30 -6.50
N ILE A 99 3.77 -12.52 -5.32
CA ILE A 99 2.76 -13.56 -5.13
C ILE A 99 1.58 -13.33 -6.09
N GLY A 100 1.12 -12.08 -6.24
CA GLY A 100 0.09 -11.71 -7.20
C GLY A 100 0.48 -12.02 -8.65
N ALA A 101 1.72 -11.71 -9.04
CA ALA A 101 2.23 -12.03 -10.37
C ALA A 101 2.27 -13.54 -10.63
N ILE A 102 2.70 -14.35 -9.65
CA ILE A 102 2.68 -15.81 -9.74
C ILE A 102 1.23 -16.31 -9.91
N LEU A 103 0.29 -15.79 -9.11
CA LEU A 103 -1.13 -16.16 -9.21
C LEU A 103 -1.70 -15.83 -10.59
N LEU A 104 -1.34 -14.68 -11.17
CA LEU A 104 -1.72 -14.28 -12.52
C LEU A 104 -1.17 -15.23 -13.60
N LEU A 105 0.08 -15.66 -13.47
CA LEU A 105 0.66 -16.61 -14.43
C LEU A 105 -0.05 -17.96 -14.39
N THR A 106 -0.47 -18.41 -13.20
CA THR A 106 -1.27 -19.65 -13.05
C THR A 106 -2.75 -19.50 -13.40
N SER A 107 -3.25 -18.28 -13.65
CA SER A 107 -4.64 -18.09 -14.09
C SER A 107 -4.81 -18.25 -15.60
N GLY A 108 -3.71 -18.27 -16.37
CA GLY A 108 -3.73 -18.53 -17.81
C GLY A 108 -3.95 -20.00 -18.21
N ASP A 109 -3.90 -20.94 -17.27
CA ASP A 109 -3.93 -22.40 -17.51
C ASP A 109 -5.27 -23.08 -17.16
N SER A 110 -6.39 -22.34 -17.10
CA SER A 110 -7.71 -22.99 -17.02
C SER A 110 -8.27 -23.23 -18.43
N PRO A 111 -8.51 -24.51 -18.85
CA PRO A 111 -9.13 -24.84 -20.14
C PRO A 111 -10.56 -24.29 -20.28
#